data_AF-A0A6G6SQW6-F1
#
_entry.id   AF-A0A6G6SQW6-F1
#
_cell.length_a   1.000
_cell.length_b   1.000
_cell.length_c   1.000
_cell.angle_alpha   90.00
_cell.angle_beta   90.00
_cell.angle_gamma   90.00
#
_symmetry.space_group_name_H-M   'P 1'
#
loop_
_entity.id
_entity.type
_entity.pdbx_description
1 polymer ?
#
loop_
_entity_poly.entity_id
_entity_poly.type
_entity_poly.pdbx_seq_one_letter_code
_entity_poly.pdbx_strand_id
1 'polypeptide(L)'
;MEEVINNYFNEEVNKKELHIKPIKRTLSELQKLPPNTIFTMKKIPNKIRHYFSPWKINPNFDINRLNHYNIILIDDLLSTGTTLNTATIELNRSGLTCSTAICLLSNL
;
A
#
# COMPACT_ATOMS: atom_id res chain seq x y z
N MET A 1 3.98 1.26 13.79
CA MET A 1 3.69 0.43 12.61
C MET A 1 5.00 0.36 11.84
N GLU A 2 5.57 -0.83 11.78
CA GLU A 2 6.98 -1.06 11.52
C GLU A 2 7.12 -2.01 10.31
N GLU A 3 7.74 -1.61 9.19
CA GLU A 3 7.72 -2.37 7.92
C GLU A 3 9.10 -2.73 7.33
N VAL A 4 9.20 -3.97 6.84
CA VAL A 4 10.37 -4.65 6.29
C VAL A 4 10.55 -4.41 4.77
N ILE A 5 11.75 -3.96 4.36
CA ILE A 5 12.16 -3.46 3.03
C ILE A 5 12.05 -4.41 1.82
N ASN A 6 11.72 -5.69 2.00
CA ASN A 6 12.08 -6.67 0.97
C ASN A 6 11.25 -6.64 -0.33
N ASN A 7 10.14 -5.88 -0.46
CA ASN A 7 9.32 -5.93 -1.69
C ASN A 7 8.48 -4.66 -1.94
N TYR A 8 9.09 -3.53 -2.32
CA TYR A 8 8.33 -2.42 -2.92
C TYR A 8 8.24 -2.62 -4.44
N PHE A 9 7.09 -3.09 -4.92
CA PHE A 9 6.79 -3.11 -6.36
C PHE A 9 6.15 -1.79 -6.80
N ASN A 10 6.65 -1.26 -7.92
CA ASN A 10 6.08 -0.13 -8.63
C ASN A 10 4.66 -0.46 -9.06
N GLU A 11 3.69 0.36 -8.66
CA GLU A 11 2.42 0.42 -9.38
C GLU A 11 2.44 1.53 -10.41
N GLU A 12 1.74 1.30 -11.52
CA GLU A 12 1.40 2.27 -12.55
C GLU A 12 0.41 3.34 -12.03
N VAL A 13 0.67 3.92 -10.86
CA VAL A 13 0.11 5.24 -10.58
C VAL A 13 0.76 6.16 -11.61
N ASN A 14 -0.01 6.80 -12.49
CA ASN A 14 0.51 7.78 -13.45
C ASN A 14 1.35 8.82 -12.70
N LYS A 15 2.68 8.62 -12.70
CA LYS A 15 3.58 9.40 -11.85
C LYS A 15 3.68 10.77 -12.48
N LYS A 16 3.38 11.81 -11.71
CA LYS A 16 3.71 13.16 -12.15
C LYS A 16 5.21 13.19 -12.39
N GLU A 17 5.65 13.72 -13.52
CA GLU A 17 7.06 13.72 -13.93
C GLU A 17 7.96 14.31 -12.82
N LEU A 18 7.50 15.38 -12.19
CA LEU A 18 8.13 16.05 -11.04
C LEU A 18 8.29 15.16 -9.79
N HIS A 19 7.53 14.07 -9.68
CA HIS A 19 7.58 13.13 -8.55
C HIS A 19 8.57 11.98 -8.78
N ILE A 20 8.95 11.68 -10.03
CA ILE A 20 9.80 10.52 -10.37
C ILE A 20 11.16 10.58 -9.66
N LYS A 21 11.84 11.72 -9.73
CA LYS A 21 13.17 11.90 -9.11
C LYS A 21 13.10 11.76 -7.57
N PRO A 22 12.18 12.42 -6.85
CA PRO A 22 11.98 12.19 -5.42
C PRO A 22 11.69 10.73 -5.05
N ILE A 23 10.82 10.05 -5.81
CA ILE A 23 10.49 8.62 -5.57
C ILE A 23 11.76 7.76 -5.68
N LYS A 24 12.50 7.90 -6.79
CA LYS A 24 13.74 7.12 -7.02
C LYS A 24 14.78 7.37 -5.93
N ARG A 25 14.92 8.61 -5.47
CA ARG A 25 15.82 8.96 -4.37
C ARG A 25 15.41 8.26 -3.07
N THR A 26 14.15 8.36 -2.68
CA THR A 26 13.64 7.71 -1.46
C THR A 26 13.80 6.19 -1.54
N LEU A 27 13.51 5.56 -2.69
CA LEU A 27 13.74 4.13 -2.88
C LEU A 27 15.22 3.76 -2.73
N SER A 28 16.13 4.54 -3.32
CA SER A 28 17.58 4.30 -3.19
C SER A 28 18.06 4.45 -1.75
N GLU A 29 17.53 5.41 -0.99
CA GLU A 29 17.84 5.58 0.44
C GLU A 29 17.32 4.41 1.27
N LEU A 30 16.09 3.95 1.02
CA LEU A 30 15.50 2.80 1.71
C LEU A 30 16.23 1.49 1.39
N GLN A 31 16.61 1.26 0.14
CA GLN A 31 17.32 0.04 -0.29
C GLN A 31 18.72 -0.11 0.32
N LYS A 32 19.31 0.96 0.86
CA LYS A 32 20.61 0.91 1.55
C LYS A 32 20.49 0.43 3.00
N LEU A 33 19.28 0.44 3.56
CA LEU A 33 19.07 -0.02 4.93
C LEU A 33 19.15 -1.56 4.96
N PRO A 34 19.54 -2.15 6.11
CA PRO A 34 19.53 -3.59 6.27
C PRO A 34 18.19 -4.21 5.88
N PRO A 35 18.17 -5.45 5.33
CA PRO A 35 16.94 -6.18 5.12
C PRO A 35 16.11 -6.21 6.39
N ASN A 36 14.79 -6.11 6.25
CA ASN A 36 13.87 -6.06 7.38
C ASN A 36 13.98 -4.81 8.27
N THR A 37 14.68 -3.76 7.83
CA THR A 37 14.66 -2.48 8.55
C THR A 37 13.30 -1.84 8.45
N ILE A 38 12.79 -1.55 9.63
CA ILE A 38 11.56 -0.85 9.88
C ILE A 38 11.74 0.65 9.65
N PHE A 39 10.85 1.25 8.87
CA PHE A 39 10.79 2.71 8.74
C PHE A 39 9.37 3.25 8.90
N THR A 40 9.26 4.53 9.25
CA THR A 40 7.97 5.23 9.35
C THR A 40 7.68 5.99 8.07
N MET A 41 6.45 5.86 7.57
CA MET A 41 5.95 6.64 6.43
C MET A 41 6.05 8.16 6.63
N LYS A 42 6.15 8.64 7.89
CA LYS A 42 6.41 10.05 8.20
C LYS A 42 7.75 10.56 7.64
N LYS A 43 8.73 9.69 7.43
CA LYS A 43 10.03 10.02 6.82
C LYS A 43 9.92 10.25 5.30
N ILE A 44 8.86 9.75 4.66
CA ILE A 44 8.61 9.97 3.24
C ILE A 44 7.96 11.36 3.05
N PRO A 45 8.47 12.19 2.11
CA PRO A 45 7.87 13.47 1.80
C PRO A 45 6.38 13.33 1.45
N ASN A 46 5.53 14.16 2.05
CA ASN A 46 4.07 14.02 1.94
C ASN A 46 3.58 13.96 0.48
N LYS A 47 4.14 14.82 -0.39
CA LYS A 47 3.82 14.90 -1.82
C LYS A 47 4.04 13.62 -2.63
N ILE A 48 4.88 12.70 -2.16
CA ILE A 48 5.15 11.42 -2.83
C ILE A 48 4.71 10.21 -2.00
N ARG A 49 4.20 10.41 -0.78
CA ARG A 49 3.89 9.31 0.15
C ARG A 49 2.88 8.32 -0.41
N HIS A 50 1.93 8.80 -1.21
CA HIS A 50 0.91 7.98 -1.87
C HIS A 50 1.45 7.02 -2.94
N TYR A 51 2.71 7.16 -3.38
CA TYR A 51 3.37 6.17 -4.25
C TYR A 51 3.97 5.00 -3.49
N PHE A 52 3.97 5.06 -2.15
CA PHE A 52 4.46 3.99 -1.30
C PHE A 52 3.24 3.36 -0.63
N SER A 53 3.00 2.09 -0.92
CA SER A 53 1.92 1.32 -0.30
C SER A 53 2.25 1.09 1.19
N PRO A 54 1.39 1.51 2.13
CA PRO A 54 1.53 1.15 3.55
C PRO A 54 0.97 -0.23 3.89
N TRP A 55 0.46 -0.98 2.90
CA TRP A 55 -0.17 -2.27 3.12
C TRP A 55 0.52 -3.34 2.28
N LYS A 56 0.60 -4.53 2.88
CA LYS A 56 1.02 -5.74 2.18
C LYS A 56 0.26 -6.92 2.76
N ILE A 57 -0.09 -7.88 1.91
CA ILE A 57 -0.61 -9.16 2.38
C ILE A 57 0.48 -9.87 3.20
N ASN A 58 0.08 -10.44 4.34
CA ASN A 58 0.97 -11.26 5.16
C ASN A 58 1.49 -12.42 4.31
N PRO A 59 2.81 -12.55 4.08
CA PRO A 59 3.36 -13.61 3.22
C PRO A 59 3.12 -15.02 3.76
N ASN A 60 2.83 -15.17 5.05
CA ASN A 60 2.51 -16.46 5.67
C ASN A 60 1.02 -16.83 5.56
N PHE A 61 0.19 -15.94 5.02
CA PHE A 61 -1.22 -16.21 4.80
C PHE A 61 -1.41 -16.98 3.50
N ASP A 62 -2.06 -18.14 3.55
CA ASP A 62 -2.42 -18.91 2.35
C ASP A 62 -3.58 -18.22 1.61
N ILE A 63 -3.21 -17.44 0.60
CA ILE A 63 -4.13 -16.63 -0.18
C ILE A 63 -5.15 -17.46 -0.96
N ASN A 64 -4.81 -18.71 -1.31
CA ASN A 64 -5.69 -19.59 -2.08
C ASN A 64 -6.97 -19.95 -1.33
N ARG A 65 -6.95 -19.83 0.00
CA ARG A 65 -8.13 -20.01 0.86
C ARG A 65 -9.24 -19.00 0.55
N LEU A 66 -8.91 -17.87 -0.09
CA LEU A 66 -9.84 -16.79 -0.40
C LEU A 66 -10.46 -16.90 -1.80
N ASN A 67 -10.00 -17.82 -2.66
CA ASN A 67 -10.40 -17.91 -4.08
C ASN A 67 -11.92 -18.09 -4.33
N HIS A 68 -12.67 -18.56 -3.34
CA HIS A 68 -14.11 -18.80 -3.44
C HIS A 68 -14.95 -17.82 -2.62
N TYR A 69 -14.33 -16.80 -2.02
CA TYR A 69 -14.99 -15.84 -1.16
C TYR A 69 -15.07 -14.47 -1.79
N ASN A 70 -16.20 -13.80 -1.57
CA ASN A 70 -16.31 -12.37 -1.84
C ASN A 70 -15.59 -11.61 -0.74
N ILE A 71 -14.61 -10.80 -1.12
CA ILE A 71 -13.84 -9.99 -0.19
C ILE A 71 -14.51 -8.63 -0.05
N ILE A 72 -14.70 -8.22 1.20
CA ILE A 72 -15.18 -6.89 1.58
C ILE A 72 -14.11 -6.24 2.44
N LEU A 73 -13.72 -5.02 2.10
CA LEU A 73 -12.86 -4.19 2.94
C LEU A 73 -13.71 -3.34 3.87
N ILE A 74 -13.31 -3.24 5.14
CA ILE A 74 -14.00 -2.46 6.16
C ILE A 74 -12.99 -1.50 6.79
N ASP A 75 -13.32 -0.22 6.86
CA ASP A 75 -12.52 0.83 7.51
C ASP A 75 -13.40 1.66 8.46
N ASP A 76 -12.81 2.22 9.51
CA ASP A 76 -13.56 3.04 10.47
C ASP A 76 -13.77 4.46 9.95
N LEU A 77 -12.75 5.05 9.31
CA LEU A 77 -12.74 6.45 8.87
C LEU A 77 -12.24 6.61 7.43
N LEU A 78 -13.05 7.27 6.60
CA LEU A 78 -12.71 7.65 5.24
C LEU A 78 -12.36 9.14 5.19
N SER A 79 -11.08 9.43 4.96
CA SER A 79 -10.60 10.77 4.57
C SER A 79 -10.37 10.80 3.05
N THR A 80 -9.16 10.57 2.58
CA THR A 80 -8.82 10.55 1.13
C THR A 80 -9.06 9.19 0.47
N GLY A 81 -9.51 8.18 1.21
CA GLY A 81 -9.69 6.81 0.72
C GLY A 81 -8.40 6.03 0.41
N THR A 82 -7.23 6.59 0.75
CA THR A 82 -5.93 5.99 0.42
C THR A 82 -5.77 4.59 1.02
N THR A 83 -6.20 4.37 2.27
CA THR A 83 -6.16 3.05 2.94
C THR A 83 -6.88 1.96 2.13
N LEU A 84 -8.16 2.18 1.83
CA LEU A 84 -9.00 1.24 1.08
C LEU A 84 -8.50 1.04 -0.36
N ASN A 85 -8.04 2.11 -1.01
CA ASN A 85 -7.49 2.02 -2.36
C ASN A 85 -6.23 1.15 -2.39
N THR A 86 -5.29 1.39 -1.48
CA THR A 86 -4.06 0.60 -1.40
C THR A 86 -4.34 -0.86 -1.02
N ALA A 87 -5.28 -1.13 -0.11
CA ALA A 87 -5.67 -2.50 0.21
C ALA A 87 -6.30 -3.23 -0.99
N THR A 88 -7.13 -2.54 -1.78
CA THR A 88 -7.74 -3.09 -3.02
C THR A 88 -6.68 -3.44 -4.05
N ILE A 89 -5.71 -2.54 -4.22
CA ILE A 89 -4.51 -2.72 -5.05
C ILE A 89 -3.74 -4.00 -4.67
N GLU A 90 -3.45 -4.19 -3.38
CA GLU A 90 -2.69 -5.35 -2.90
C GLU A 90 -3.46 -6.67 -3.08
N LEU A 91 -4.78 -6.65 -2.91
CA LEU A 91 -5.65 -7.79 -3.24
C LEU A 91 -5.58 -8.14 -4.73
N ASN A 92 -5.74 -7.14 -5.60
CA ASN A 92 -5.71 -7.33 -7.05
C ASN A 92 -4.35 -7.90 -7.53
N ARG A 93 -3.25 -7.39 -6.99
CA ARG A 93 -1.89 -7.93 -7.25
C ARG A 93 -1.73 -9.39 -6.89
N SER A 94 -2.50 -9.84 -5.91
CA SER A 94 -2.49 -11.21 -5.41
C SER A 94 -3.54 -12.11 -6.07
N GLY A 95 -4.16 -11.64 -7.16
CA GLY A 95 -5.18 -12.39 -7.91
C GLY A 95 -6.56 -12.41 -7.27
N LEU A 96 -6.78 -11.62 -6.21
CA LEU A 96 -8.06 -11.51 -5.52
C LEU A 96 -8.84 -10.28 -5.96
N THR A 97 -10.16 -10.37 -5.97
CA THR A 97 -11.02 -9.22 -6.27
C THR A 97 -11.74 -8.74 -5.02
N CYS A 98 -11.61 -7.45 -4.73
CA CYS A 98 -12.43 -6.78 -3.72
C CYS A 98 -13.80 -6.43 -4.33
N SER A 99 -14.88 -6.96 -3.76
CA SER A 99 -16.25 -6.74 -4.25
C SER A 99 -16.85 -5.42 -3.76
N THR A 100 -16.44 -4.97 -2.58
CA THR A 100 -17.01 -3.80 -1.90
C THR A 100 -16.08 -3.31 -0.82
N ALA A 101 -16.10 -1.99 -0.58
CA ALA A 101 -15.48 -1.38 0.58
C ALA A 101 -16.53 -0.61 1.37
N ILE A 102 -16.56 -0.81 2.70
CA ILE A 102 -17.48 -0.17 3.63
C ILE A 102 -16.66 0.70 4.57
N CYS A 103 -17.13 1.92 4.81
CA CYS A 103 -16.57 2.77 5.84
C CYS A 103 -17.67 3.25 6.79
N LEU A 104 -17.39 3.22 8.11
CA LEU A 104 -18.35 3.64 9.14
C LEU A 104 -18.50 5.17 9.19
N LEU A 105 -17.41 5.91 9.04
CA LEU A 105 -17.40 7.37 9.14
C LEU A 105 -16.75 7.96 7.88
N SER A 106 -17.56 8.48 6.95
CA SER A 106 -17.03 9.30 5.85
C SER A 106 -17.22 10.78 6.19
N ASN A 107 -16.12 11.50 6.41
CA ASN A 107 -16.17 12.96 6.50
C ASN A 107 -16.13 13.51 5.08
N LEU A 108 -17.29 13.53 4.41
CA LEU A 108 -17.50 14.17 3.12
C LEU A 108 -17.52 15.70 3.28
#